data_AF-A0A7M4A3A8-F1
#
_entry.id   AF-A0A7M4A3A8-F1
#
_cell.length_a   1.000
_cell.length_b   1.000
_cell.length_c   1.000
_cell.angle_alpha   90.00
_cell.angle_beta   90.00
_cell.angle_gamma   90.00
#
_symmetry.space_group_name_H-M   'P 1'
#
loop_
_entity.id
_entity.type
_entity.pdbx_description
1 polymer ?
#
loop_
_entity_poly.entity_id
_entity_poly.type
_entity_poly.pdbx_seq_one_letter_code
_entity_poly.pdbx_strand_id
1 'polypeptide(L)'
;RAGLDPAKDYTKDKDCVGCHVDGFGQEGGYEIEDPNKYTKGVGCESCHGAGSKYRGIHRKAGAKFEKKGKTTPRKKLASTGQDFDFVERCSACHLNYEGSGWKGTKEPYTPFTPDVHKKYSFDFEKYVADAKAMHKHYKLPGAFTGEPKFKMHDEFQATAEESKKGK
;
A
#
# COMPACT_ATOMS: atom_id res chain seq x y z
N ARG A 1 -18.74 19.72 -2.89
CA ARG A 1 -17.40 20.25 -2.54
C ARG A 1 -17.16 19.88 -1.07
N ALA A 2 -15.93 19.56 -0.66
CA ALA A 2 -15.64 18.98 0.67
C ALA A 2 -15.57 19.99 1.84
N GLY A 3 -15.95 21.26 1.62
CA GLY A 3 -15.96 22.29 2.69
C GLY A 3 -14.59 22.74 3.21
N LEU A 4 -13.48 22.34 2.58
CA LEU A 4 -12.12 22.74 2.95
C LEU A 4 -11.76 24.14 2.41
N ASP A 5 -10.86 24.83 3.09
CA ASP A 5 -10.31 26.13 2.68
C ASP A 5 -9.25 25.93 1.58
N PRO A 6 -9.48 26.38 0.34
CA PRO A 6 -8.51 26.21 -0.75
C PRO A 6 -7.21 27.00 -0.56
N ALA A 7 -7.16 27.99 0.33
CA ALA A 7 -5.98 28.80 0.60
C ALA A 7 -5.16 28.31 1.80
N LYS A 8 -5.71 27.41 2.63
CA LYS A 8 -5.01 26.85 3.78
C LYS A 8 -3.95 25.83 3.35
N ASP A 9 -2.76 25.94 3.94
CA ASP A 9 -1.72 24.91 3.83
C ASP A 9 -2.01 23.77 4.82
N TYR A 10 -2.36 22.59 4.30
CA TYR A 10 -2.62 21.38 5.06
C TYR A 10 -1.41 20.43 5.13
N THR A 11 -0.25 20.80 4.58
CA THR A 11 0.91 19.88 4.45
C THR A 11 1.53 19.48 5.79
N LYS A 12 1.21 20.19 6.86
CA LYS A 12 1.62 19.90 8.24
C LYS A 12 0.43 19.66 9.18
N ASP A 13 -0.78 19.55 8.64
CA ASP A 13 -1.97 19.35 9.45
C ASP A 13 -2.10 17.87 9.84
N LYS A 14 -2.02 17.56 11.14
CA LYS A 14 -2.13 16.20 11.66
C LYS A 14 -3.46 15.52 11.32
N ASP A 15 -4.50 16.31 11.04
CA ASP A 15 -5.82 15.80 10.66
C ASP A 15 -5.85 15.38 9.18
N CYS A 16 -4.80 15.69 8.41
CA CYS A 16 -4.71 15.39 6.98
C CYS A 16 -3.55 14.43 6.66
N VAL A 17 -2.37 14.66 7.22
CA VAL A 17 -1.15 13.94 6.78
C VAL A 17 -1.24 12.43 6.99
N GLY A 18 -2.05 11.95 7.94
CA GLY A 18 -2.14 10.52 8.29
C GLY A 18 -2.51 9.57 7.13
N CYS A 19 -3.25 10.06 6.13
CA CYS A 19 -3.60 9.29 4.92
C CYS A 19 -2.79 9.70 3.67
N HIS A 20 -1.87 10.65 3.81
CA HIS A 20 -1.14 11.27 2.69
C HIS A 20 0.37 11.00 2.72
N VAL A 21 0.82 10.14 3.63
CA VAL A 21 2.23 9.81 3.89
C VAL A 21 2.37 8.35 4.28
N ASP A 22 3.58 7.80 4.21
CA ASP A 22 3.86 6.46 4.69
C ASP A 22 4.05 6.43 6.22
N GLY A 23 3.25 5.61 6.90
CA GLY A 23 3.50 5.22 8.29
C GLY A 23 3.33 6.32 9.34
N PHE A 24 2.46 7.30 9.14
CA PHE A 24 2.22 8.35 10.14
C PHE A 24 1.86 7.76 11.52
N GLY A 25 2.57 8.20 12.57
CA GLY A 25 2.41 7.68 13.93
C GLY A 25 2.90 6.24 14.13
N GLN A 26 3.65 5.69 13.17
CA GLN A 26 4.28 4.37 13.26
C GLN A 26 5.81 4.50 13.36
N GLU A 27 6.46 3.51 13.99
CA GLU A 27 7.91 3.47 14.12
C GLU A 27 8.59 3.51 12.75
N GLY A 28 9.45 4.53 12.53
CA GLY A 28 10.19 4.72 11.29
C GLY A 28 9.36 5.31 10.12
N GLY A 29 8.12 5.74 10.37
CA GLY A 29 7.27 6.38 9.38
C GLY A 29 7.48 7.89 9.25
N TYR A 30 6.53 8.57 8.61
CA TYR A 30 6.57 10.02 8.40
C TYR A 30 6.39 10.82 9.71
N GLU A 31 7.21 11.85 9.85
CA GLU A 31 7.13 12.85 10.92
C GLU A 31 6.94 14.24 10.32
N ILE A 32 6.08 15.07 10.92
CA ILE A 32 5.79 16.43 10.44
C ILE A 32 7.00 17.36 10.62
N GLU A 33 7.72 17.20 11.74
CA GLU A 33 8.84 18.07 12.12
C GLU A 33 10.12 17.75 11.33
N ASP A 34 10.35 16.47 10.99
CA ASP A 34 11.48 16.02 10.17
C ASP A 34 11.00 15.14 9.00
N PRO A 35 10.38 15.74 7.96
CA PRO A 35 9.70 14.99 6.93
C PRO A 35 10.68 14.38 5.93
N ASN A 36 10.89 13.06 6.04
CA ASN A 36 11.73 12.30 5.12
C ASN A 36 11.10 12.21 3.72
N LYS A 37 11.88 12.52 2.68
CA LYS A 37 11.43 12.43 1.28
C LYS A 37 10.94 11.04 0.85
N TYR A 38 11.38 9.97 1.53
CA TYR A 38 10.99 8.59 1.22
C TYR A 38 9.66 8.18 1.85
N THR A 39 9.18 8.91 2.85
CA THR A 39 7.88 8.68 3.50
C THR A 39 6.85 9.75 3.15
N LYS A 40 7.20 10.72 2.28
CA LYS A 40 6.28 11.69 1.69
C LYS A 40 5.42 11.02 0.62
N GLY A 41 4.10 11.18 0.73
CA GLY A 41 3.15 10.55 -0.17
C GLY A 41 2.78 9.13 0.27
N VAL A 42 1.72 8.60 -0.33
CA VAL A 42 1.31 7.19 -0.15
C VAL A 42 2.22 6.32 -1.02
N GLY A 43 3.21 5.71 -0.41
CA GLY A 43 4.26 4.94 -1.07
C GLY A 43 4.12 3.43 -0.89
N CYS A 44 5.21 2.72 -1.15
CA CYS A 44 5.23 1.26 -1.21
C CYS A 44 4.74 0.62 0.08
N GLU A 45 5.11 1.19 1.23
CA GLU A 45 4.91 0.60 2.55
C GLU A 45 3.50 0.88 3.10
N SER A 46 2.81 1.91 2.60
CA SER A 46 1.37 2.10 2.85
C SER A 46 0.55 0.90 2.40
N CYS A 47 0.90 0.28 1.27
CA CYS A 47 0.22 -0.90 0.73
C CYS A 47 0.88 -2.22 1.12
N HIS A 48 2.20 -2.35 0.97
CA HIS A 48 2.91 -3.62 1.19
C HIS A 48 3.38 -3.85 2.63
N GLY A 49 3.15 -2.89 3.52
CA GLY A 49 3.58 -2.94 4.92
C GLY A 49 5.02 -2.47 5.15
N ALA A 50 5.38 -2.30 6.43
CA ALA A 50 6.68 -1.76 6.81
C ALA A 50 7.82 -2.72 6.42
N GLY A 51 8.70 -2.25 5.54
CA GLY A 51 9.69 -3.03 4.81
C GLY A 51 10.98 -3.34 5.54
N SER A 52 11.22 -2.70 6.70
CA SER A 52 12.49 -2.81 7.44
C SER A 52 12.92 -4.26 7.70
N LYS A 53 11.96 -5.14 8.02
CA LYS A 53 12.21 -6.55 8.35
C LYS A 53 12.22 -7.48 7.12
N TYR A 54 11.39 -7.23 6.10
CA TYR A 54 11.24 -8.14 4.96
C TYR A 54 12.11 -7.79 3.75
N ARG A 55 12.55 -6.54 3.57
CA ARG A 55 13.38 -6.13 2.42
C ARG A 55 14.70 -6.92 2.34
N GLY A 56 15.28 -7.25 3.50
CA GLY A 56 16.48 -8.07 3.58
C GLY A 56 16.23 -9.53 3.15
N ILE A 57 15.00 -10.02 3.34
CA ILE A 57 14.57 -11.34 2.88
C ILE A 57 14.43 -11.34 1.35
N HIS A 58 13.87 -10.28 0.75
CA HIS A 58 13.81 -10.11 -0.71
C HIS A 58 15.18 -10.24 -1.36
N ARG A 59 16.15 -9.46 -0.88
CA ARG A 59 17.53 -9.52 -1.39
C ARG A 59 18.12 -10.94 -1.32
N LYS A 60 17.98 -11.60 -0.17
CA LYS A 60 18.53 -12.95 0.04
C LYS A 60 17.79 -14.03 -0.77
N ALA A 61 16.47 -13.91 -0.91
CA ALA A 61 15.65 -14.85 -1.67
C ALA A 61 15.92 -14.72 -3.17
N GLY A 62 15.97 -13.50 -3.70
CA GLY A 62 16.33 -13.23 -5.10
C GLY A 62 17.69 -13.83 -5.45
N ALA A 63 18.72 -13.56 -4.64
CA ALA A 63 20.06 -14.13 -4.88
C ALA A 63 20.10 -15.67 -4.80
N LYS A 64 19.27 -16.30 -3.95
CA LYS A 64 19.18 -17.77 -3.88
C LYS A 64 18.44 -18.35 -5.08
N PHE A 65 17.41 -17.66 -5.54
CA PHE A 65 16.63 -18.06 -6.70
C PHE A 65 17.48 -17.97 -7.98
N GLU A 66 18.16 -16.85 -8.21
CA GLU A 66 19.02 -16.65 -9.36
C GLU A 66 20.16 -17.67 -9.42
N LYS A 67 20.83 -17.94 -8.29
CA LYS A 67 21.99 -18.84 -8.25
C LYS A 67 21.66 -20.32 -8.22
N LYS A 68 20.51 -20.70 -7.65
CA LYS A 68 20.21 -22.10 -7.27
C LYS A 68 18.79 -22.54 -7.60
N GLY A 69 17.97 -21.70 -8.24
CA GLY A 69 16.54 -21.96 -8.46
C GLY A 69 15.73 -22.12 -7.17
N LYS A 70 16.28 -21.76 -6.01
CA LYS A 70 15.65 -22.03 -4.71
C LYS A 70 14.64 -20.94 -4.35
N THR A 71 13.37 -21.34 -4.26
CA THR A 71 12.27 -20.47 -3.85
C THR A 71 12.21 -20.26 -2.33
N THR A 72 11.49 -19.22 -1.90
CA THR A 72 11.24 -18.90 -0.49
C THR A 72 9.73 -18.82 -0.23
N PRO A 73 9.20 -19.40 0.86
CA PRO A 73 7.77 -19.31 1.17
C PRO A 73 7.32 -17.87 1.48
N ARG A 74 6.18 -17.43 0.93
CA ARG A 74 5.57 -16.11 1.24
C ARG A 74 5.25 -15.94 2.71
N LYS A 75 4.89 -17.03 3.42
CA LYS A 75 4.70 -17.04 4.89
C LYS A 75 5.84 -16.38 5.66
N LYS A 76 7.09 -16.50 5.17
CA LYS A 76 8.26 -15.87 5.80
C LYS A 76 8.25 -14.35 5.69
N LEU A 77 7.70 -13.81 4.59
CA LEU A 77 7.54 -12.38 4.39
C LEU A 77 6.38 -11.85 5.24
N ALA A 78 5.26 -12.57 5.22
CA ALA A 78 4.06 -12.23 6.00
C ALA A 78 4.37 -12.18 7.51
N SER A 79 5.13 -13.14 8.04
CA SER A 79 5.56 -13.13 9.45
C SER A 79 6.48 -11.97 9.82
N THR A 80 6.96 -11.21 8.83
CA THR A 80 7.81 -10.03 9.02
C THR A 80 7.12 -8.73 8.62
N GLY A 81 5.80 -8.75 8.42
CA GLY A 81 4.99 -7.54 8.19
C GLY A 81 4.70 -7.21 6.74
N GLN A 82 5.12 -8.04 5.78
CA GLN A 82 4.69 -7.82 4.38
C GLN A 82 3.23 -8.20 4.21
N ASP A 83 2.46 -7.30 3.61
CA ASP A 83 1.05 -7.50 3.32
C ASP A 83 0.83 -8.23 1.99
N PHE A 84 -0.17 -9.10 1.98
CA PHE A 84 -0.62 -9.88 0.82
C PHE A 84 -2.14 -9.82 0.62
N ASP A 85 -2.86 -9.08 1.45
CA ASP A 85 -4.34 -8.96 1.40
C ASP A 85 -4.78 -7.52 1.08
N PHE A 86 -4.01 -6.52 1.54
CA PHE A 86 -4.14 -5.08 1.24
C PHE A 86 -5.42 -4.38 1.71
N VAL A 87 -6.55 -5.08 1.79
CA VAL A 87 -7.88 -4.49 2.01
C VAL A 87 -7.92 -3.56 3.23
N GLU A 88 -7.40 -4.01 4.38
CA GLU A 88 -7.41 -3.20 5.61
C GLU A 88 -6.59 -1.92 5.48
N ARG A 89 -5.48 -1.96 4.72
CA ARG A 89 -4.63 -0.77 4.50
C ARG A 89 -5.33 0.25 3.61
N CYS A 90 -6.01 -0.23 2.56
CA CYS A 90 -6.82 0.64 1.71
C CYS A 90 -7.99 1.23 2.50
N SER A 91 -8.71 0.40 3.26
CA SER A 91 -9.87 0.79 4.06
C SER A 91 -9.52 1.82 5.14
N ALA A 92 -8.33 1.74 5.73
CA ALA A 92 -7.83 2.70 6.72
C ALA A 92 -7.76 4.15 6.22
N CYS A 93 -7.69 4.37 4.90
CA CYS A 93 -7.71 5.71 4.31
C CYS A 93 -9.04 5.98 3.57
N HIS A 94 -9.50 5.03 2.76
CA HIS A 94 -10.63 5.23 1.85
C HIS A 94 -12.00 4.99 2.49
N LEU A 95 -12.06 4.23 3.58
CA LEU A 95 -13.29 3.96 4.34
C LEU A 95 -13.25 4.57 5.75
N ASN A 96 -12.29 5.44 6.03
CA ASN A 96 -12.17 6.10 7.32
C ASN A 96 -13.06 7.35 7.42
N TYR A 97 -14.38 7.16 7.42
CA TYR A 97 -15.37 8.20 7.60
C TYR A 97 -16.62 7.66 8.30
N GLU A 98 -17.40 8.54 8.93
CA GLU A 98 -18.62 8.14 9.64
C GLU A 98 -19.62 7.46 8.71
N GLY A 99 -20.19 6.34 9.15
CA GLY A 99 -21.16 5.59 8.36
C GLY A 99 -20.58 4.77 7.21
N SER A 100 -19.25 4.65 7.06
CA SER A 100 -18.64 3.80 6.02
C SER A 100 -18.92 2.30 6.20
N GLY A 101 -19.23 1.87 7.42
CA GLY A 101 -19.40 0.47 7.80
C GLY A 101 -18.09 -0.29 8.07
N TRP A 102 -16.92 0.32 7.83
CA TRP A 102 -15.64 -0.27 8.20
C TRP A 102 -15.38 -0.12 9.71
N LYS A 103 -15.07 -1.24 10.38
CA LYS A 103 -14.94 -1.29 11.85
C LYS A 103 -13.76 -0.50 12.41
N GLY A 104 -12.76 -0.21 11.58
CA GLY A 104 -11.56 0.53 11.98
C GLY A 104 -11.70 2.06 11.92
N THR A 105 -12.90 2.57 11.62
CA THR A 105 -13.17 4.00 11.53
C THR A 105 -12.79 4.74 12.81
N LYS A 106 -12.01 5.82 12.67
CA LYS A 106 -11.60 6.71 13.76
C LYS A 106 -11.20 8.09 13.23
N GLU A 107 -11.34 9.11 14.06
CA GLU A 107 -10.80 10.42 13.73
C GLU A 107 -9.26 10.39 13.62
N PRO A 108 -8.66 11.23 12.74
CA PRO A 108 -9.33 12.14 11.80
C PRO A 108 -9.93 11.42 10.58
N TYR A 109 -11.16 11.78 10.19
CA TYR A 109 -11.85 11.19 9.04
C TYR A 109 -11.43 11.79 7.70
N THR A 110 -11.53 11.01 6.63
CA THR A 110 -11.41 11.57 5.28
C THR A 110 -12.58 12.52 5.00
N PRO A 111 -12.32 13.76 4.54
CA PRO A 111 -13.37 14.69 4.15
C PRO A 111 -13.96 14.35 2.76
N PHE A 112 -13.41 13.35 2.07
CA PHE A 112 -13.84 12.94 0.73
C PHE A 112 -14.68 11.67 0.82
N THR A 113 -15.97 11.85 1.10
CA THR A 113 -16.94 10.76 1.29
C THR A 113 -17.94 10.65 0.13
N PRO A 114 -18.70 9.55 0.02
CA PRO A 114 -19.79 9.42 -0.96
C PRO A 114 -20.84 10.53 -0.88
N ASP A 115 -21.08 11.09 0.30
CA ASP A 115 -22.00 12.23 0.51
C ASP A 115 -21.49 13.51 -0.13
N VAL A 116 -20.17 13.71 -0.16
CA VAL A 116 -19.55 14.84 -0.87
C VAL A 116 -19.64 14.63 -2.38
N HIS A 117 -19.38 13.41 -2.85
CA HIS A 117 -19.55 13.00 -4.24
C HIS A 117 -19.43 11.47 -4.38
N LYS A 118 -20.31 10.83 -5.18
CA LYS A 118 -20.30 9.39 -5.47
C LYS A 118 -18.96 8.82 -5.98
N LYS A 119 -18.10 9.68 -6.53
CA LYS A 119 -16.76 9.27 -7.02
C LYS A 119 -15.83 8.81 -5.88
N TYR A 120 -16.13 9.20 -4.65
CA TYR A 120 -15.37 8.80 -3.47
C TYR A 120 -15.88 7.49 -2.84
N SER A 121 -16.89 6.84 -3.43
CA SER A 121 -17.21 5.46 -3.08
C SER A 121 -16.02 4.55 -3.38
N PHE A 122 -15.65 3.74 -2.40
CA PHE A 122 -14.52 2.83 -2.48
C PHE A 122 -14.97 1.39 -2.68
N ASP A 123 -14.46 0.75 -3.72
CA ASP A 123 -14.60 -0.67 -4.02
C ASP A 123 -13.19 -1.24 -4.16
N PHE A 124 -12.79 -2.07 -3.19
CA PHE A 124 -11.45 -2.61 -3.12
C PHE A 124 -11.08 -3.41 -4.37
N GLU A 125 -11.96 -4.30 -4.83
CA GLU A 125 -11.67 -5.20 -5.95
C GLU A 125 -11.52 -4.43 -7.26
N LYS A 126 -12.35 -3.39 -7.43
CA LYS A 126 -12.25 -2.51 -8.59
C LYS A 126 -10.95 -1.71 -8.60
N TYR A 127 -10.61 -1.05 -7.48
CA TYR A 127 -9.48 -0.11 -7.46
C TYR A 127 -8.13 -0.79 -7.31
N VAL A 128 -8.05 -1.94 -6.64
CA VAL A 128 -6.79 -2.72 -6.56
C VAL A 128 -6.37 -3.27 -7.92
N ALA A 129 -7.31 -3.46 -8.84
CA ALA A 129 -7.06 -3.86 -10.23
C ALA A 129 -6.74 -2.68 -11.17
N ASP A 130 -6.87 -1.43 -10.72
CA ASP A 130 -6.55 -0.25 -11.53
C ASP A 130 -5.05 0.09 -11.46
N ALA A 131 -4.30 -0.31 -12.49
CA ALA A 131 -2.86 -0.05 -12.59
C ALA A 131 -2.49 1.44 -12.63
N LYS A 132 -3.42 2.35 -12.94
CA LYS A 132 -3.19 3.80 -12.86
C LYS A 132 -3.26 4.32 -11.43
N ALA A 133 -4.11 3.72 -10.60
CA ALA A 133 -4.21 4.05 -9.17
C ALA A 133 -3.11 3.35 -8.37
N MET A 134 -2.73 2.14 -8.77
CA MET A 134 -1.63 1.37 -8.19
C MET A 134 -0.32 1.68 -8.93
N HIS A 135 0.31 0.65 -9.50
CA HIS A 135 1.41 0.76 -10.43
C HIS A 135 1.27 -0.35 -11.47
N LYS A 136 1.97 -0.21 -12.60
CA LYS A 136 2.06 -1.29 -13.58
C LYS A 136 2.56 -2.58 -12.93
N HIS A 137 1.96 -3.70 -13.31
CA HIS A 137 2.42 -5.01 -12.88
C HIS A 137 3.46 -5.55 -13.86
N TYR A 138 4.57 -6.01 -13.31
CA TYR A 138 5.66 -6.64 -14.06
C TYR A 138 5.74 -8.13 -13.73
N LYS A 139 6.17 -8.92 -14.71
CA LYS A 139 6.37 -10.36 -14.55
C LYS A 139 7.41 -10.63 -13.47
N LEU A 140 7.02 -11.45 -12.50
CA LEU A 140 7.89 -11.85 -11.40
C LEU A 140 8.62 -13.14 -11.74
N PRO A 141 9.89 -13.29 -11.33
CA PRO A 141 10.69 -14.48 -11.62
C PRO A 141 10.24 -15.72 -10.82
N GLY A 142 9.30 -15.60 -9.87
CA GLY A 142 8.83 -16.73 -9.06
C GLY A 142 9.71 -17.09 -7.85
N ALA A 143 10.55 -16.16 -7.37
CA ALA A 143 11.39 -16.38 -6.19
C ALA A 143 10.60 -16.67 -4.90
N PHE A 144 9.31 -16.33 -4.87
CA PHE A 144 8.42 -16.56 -3.74
C PHE A 144 7.21 -17.43 -4.10
N THR A 145 6.89 -18.40 -3.23
CA THR A 145 5.83 -19.38 -3.47
C THR A 145 4.98 -19.63 -2.22
N GLY A 146 3.84 -20.30 -2.40
CA GLY A 146 2.91 -20.65 -1.32
C GLY A 146 2.14 -19.46 -0.74
N GLU A 147 1.38 -19.75 0.32
CA GLU A 147 0.53 -18.81 1.03
C GLU A 147 1.30 -17.99 2.10
N PRO A 148 0.79 -16.80 2.50
CA PRO A 148 -0.38 -16.11 1.93
C PRO A 148 -0.07 -15.54 0.54
N LYS A 149 -1.02 -15.64 -0.38
CA LYS A 149 -0.96 -15.12 -1.75
C LYS A 149 -2.16 -14.23 -1.99
N PHE A 150 -1.93 -13.05 -2.56
CA PHE A 150 -3.02 -12.15 -2.94
C PHE A 150 -3.96 -12.83 -3.92
N LYS A 151 -5.27 -12.65 -3.72
CA LYS A 151 -6.31 -13.36 -4.48
C LYS A 151 -6.23 -13.13 -5.99
N MET A 152 -5.86 -11.91 -6.44
CA MET A 152 -5.69 -11.57 -7.86
C MET A 152 -4.22 -11.72 -8.32
N HIS A 153 -3.33 -12.34 -7.52
CA HIS A 153 -1.91 -12.46 -7.87
C HIS A 153 -1.69 -13.14 -9.23
N ASP A 154 -2.34 -14.28 -9.46
CA ASP A 154 -2.15 -15.06 -10.67
C ASP A 154 -2.74 -14.33 -11.89
N GLU A 155 -3.89 -13.66 -11.73
CA GLU A 155 -4.52 -12.84 -12.75
C GLU A 155 -3.60 -11.67 -13.16
N PHE A 156 -3.08 -10.92 -12.19
CA PHE A 156 -2.16 -9.81 -12.45
C PHE A 156 -0.86 -10.31 -13.07
N GLN A 157 -0.35 -11.46 -12.64
CA GLN A 157 0.84 -12.06 -13.23
C GLN A 157 0.58 -12.63 -14.63
N ALA A 158 -0.64 -13.04 -14.99
CA ALA A 158 -0.95 -13.50 -16.34
C ALA A 158 -0.81 -12.37 -17.37
N THR A 159 -1.27 -11.17 -17.03
CA THR A 159 -1.31 -9.98 -17.91
C THR A 159 -0.16 -8.99 -17.71
N ALA A 160 0.73 -9.23 -16.73
CA ALA A 160 1.85 -8.35 -16.42
C ALA A 160 2.81 -8.12 -17.59
N GLU A 161 3.40 -6.92 -17.65
CA GLU A 161 4.42 -6.56 -18.63
C GLU A 161 5.76 -7.26 -18.33
N GLU A 162 6.52 -7.59 -19.37
CA GLU A 162 7.90 -8.05 -19.20
C GLU A 162 8.77 -6.90 -18.68
N SER A 163 9.67 -7.21 -17.74
CA SER A 163 10.66 -6.23 -17.29
C SER A 163 11.75 -6.07 -18.36
N LYS A 164 12.16 -4.83 -18.64
CA LYS A 164 13.38 -4.59 -19.45
C LYS A 164 14.58 -5.02 -18.59
N LYS A 165 15.26 -6.10 -18.98
CA LYS A 165 16.49 -6.58 -18.30
C LYS A 165 17.40 -5.41 -17.92
N GLY A 166 17.70 -5.28 -16.63
CA GLY A 166 18.62 -4.26 -16.10
C GLY A 166 17.98 -3.07 -15.37
N LYS A 167 16.66 -3.07 -15.16
CA LYS A 167 15.97 -2.18 -14.20
C LYS A 167 15.11 -2.98 -13.25
#